data_AF-A0A382YGM8-F1
#
_entry.id   AF-A0A382YGM8-F1
#
_cell.length_a   1.000
_cell.length_b   1.000
_cell.length_c   1.000
_cell.angle_alpha   90.00
_cell.angle_beta   90.00
_cell.angle_gamma   90.00
#
_symmetry.space_group_name_H-M   'P 1'
#
loop_
_entity.id
_entity.type
_entity.pdbx_description
1 polymer ?
#
loop_
_entity_poly.entity_id
_entity_poly.type
_entity_poly.pdbx_seq_one_letter_code
_entity_poly.pdbx_strand_id
1 'polypeptide(L)'
;VLQQIQNRAQSINKKNNPELEDKYSQAKTLERSGLYEEALLLYKEINRSNPGISKYFIPLKNYLKQTESWDSLMVYTQSFSNARNNDLQSKLEFLDVYILMEAEDKWEPLATDLVLDLSIGENSIKNILQRLV
;
A
#
# COMPACT_ATOMS: atom_id res chain seq x y z
N VAL A 1 17.29 3.12 -15.61
CA VAL A 1 16.43 2.23 -14.79
C VAL A 1 15.60 3.04 -13.79
N LEU A 2 16.21 3.83 -12.90
CA LEU A 2 15.50 4.59 -11.84
C LEU A 2 14.41 5.56 -12.37
N GLN A 3 14.72 6.31 -13.42
CA GLN A 3 13.76 7.23 -14.05
C GLN A 3 12.59 6.50 -14.74
N GLN A 4 12.80 5.29 -15.25
CA GLN A 4 11.73 4.45 -15.79
C GLN A 4 10.82 3.91 -14.69
N ILE A 5 11.37 3.57 -13.52
CA ILE A 5 10.60 3.17 -12.32
C ILE A 5 9.76 4.35 -11.83
N GLN A 6 10.35 5.54 -11.73
CA GLN A 6 9.64 6.77 -11.33
C GLN A 6 8.50 7.11 -12.30
N ASN A 7 8.75 7.07 -13.61
CA ASN A 7 7.72 7.34 -14.62
C ASN A 7 6.58 6.32 -14.57
N ARG A 8 6.88 5.05 -14.29
CA ARG A 8 5.85 4.00 -14.12
C ARG A 8 5.02 4.23 -12.86
N ALA A 9 5.66 4.49 -11.72
CA ALA A 9 4.98 4.81 -10.46
C ALA A 9 4.02 6.01 -10.61
N GLN A 10 4.45 7.05 -11.33
CA GLN A 10 3.61 8.20 -11.65
C GLN A 10 2.45 7.84 -12.61
N SER A 11 2.68 6.98 -13.59
CA SER A 11 1.64 6.55 -14.54
C SER A 11 0.54 5.70 -13.89
N ILE A 12 0.90 4.85 -12.91
CA ILE A 12 -0.07 4.03 -12.15
C ILE A 12 -1.04 4.93 -11.40
N ASN A 13 -0.55 6.01 -10.79
CA ASN A 13 -1.37 6.97 -10.06
C ASN A 13 -2.20 7.91 -10.96
N LYS A 14 -1.99 7.91 -12.29
CA LYS A 14 -2.65 8.81 -13.25
C LYS A 14 -3.79 8.17 -14.05
N LYS A 15 -4.10 6.87 -13.85
CA LYS A 15 -5.26 6.25 -14.50
C LYS A 15 -6.55 6.76 -13.88
N ASN A 16 -7.08 7.85 -14.42
CA ASN A 16 -8.43 8.32 -14.12
C ASN A 16 -9.44 7.33 -14.70
N ASN A 17 -10.06 6.53 -13.84
CA ASN A 17 -11.22 5.73 -14.18
C ASN A 17 -12.42 6.27 -13.39
N PRO A 18 -13.35 7.01 -14.03
CA PRO A 18 -14.49 7.62 -13.36
C PRO A 18 -15.32 6.62 -12.54
N GLU A 19 -15.48 5.38 -13.04
CA GLU A 19 -16.23 4.34 -12.33
C GLU A 19 -15.56 3.95 -11.00
N LEU A 20 -14.22 3.89 -10.97
CA LEU A 20 -13.49 3.65 -9.72
C LEU A 20 -13.59 4.82 -8.76
N GLU A 21 -13.59 6.04 -9.28
CA GLU A 21 -13.73 7.25 -8.47
C GLU A 21 -15.11 7.35 -7.84
N ASP A 22 -16.16 7.00 -8.58
CA ASP A 22 -17.53 6.93 -8.07
C ASP A 22 -17.66 5.85 -6.98
N LYS A 23 -17.13 4.65 -7.24
CA LYS A 23 -17.12 3.55 -6.27
C LYS A 23 -16.33 3.89 -5.02
N TYR A 24 -15.19 4.57 -5.17
CA TYR A 24 -14.39 5.03 -4.05
C TYR A 24 -15.12 6.10 -3.23
N SER A 25 -15.80 7.04 -3.90
CA SER A 25 -16.61 8.08 -3.26
C SER A 25 -17.80 7.48 -2.49
N GLN A 26 -18.41 6.43 -3.04
CA GLN A 26 -19.44 5.65 -2.35
C GLN A 26 -18.89 4.98 -1.09
N ALA A 27 -17.73 4.31 -1.19
CA ALA A 27 -17.07 3.69 -0.03
C ALA A 27 -16.76 4.69 1.09
N LYS A 28 -16.25 5.89 0.73
CA LYS A 28 -16.01 6.97 1.70
C LYS A 28 -17.29 7.46 2.35
N THR A 29 -18.40 7.52 1.62
CA THR A 29 -19.71 7.93 2.16
C THR A 29 -20.21 6.90 3.17
N LEU A 30 -20.17 5.62 2.81
CA LEU A 30 -20.56 4.51 3.70
C LEU A 30 -19.73 4.51 5.00
N GLU A 31 -18.41 4.64 4.88
CA GLU A 31 -17.49 4.72 6.02
C GLU A 31 -17.86 5.90 6.96
N ARG A 32 -18.11 7.09 6.40
CA ARG A 32 -18.53 8.27 7.18
C ARG A 32 -19.89 8.11 7.85
N SER A 33 -20.76 7.29 7.28
CA SER A 33 -22.07 6.94 7.83
C SER A 33 -22.01 5.77 8.83
N GLY A 34 -20.83 5.21 9.11
CA GLY A 34 -20.66 4.08 10.03
C GLY A 34 -20.99 2.71 9.41
N LEU A 35 -21.25 2.64 8.11
CA LEU A 35 -21.50 1.42 7.34
C LEU A 35 -20.16 0.79 6.91
N TYR A 36 -19.43 0.32 7.91
CA TYR A 36 -18.03 -0.09 7.78
C TYR A 36 -17.85 -1.35 6.93
N GLU A 37 -18.75 -2.33 7.06
CA GLU A 37 -18.67 -3.58 6.30
C GLU A 37 -18.91 -3.36 4.81
N GLU A 38 -19.90 -2.55 4.46
CA GLU A 38 -20.23 -2.18 3.08
C GLU A 38 -19.11 -1.34 2.46
N ALA A 39 -18.55 -0.39 3.22
CA ALA A 39 -17.37 0.36 2.79
C ALA A 39 -16.19 -0.58 2.50
N LEU A 40 -15.94 -1.57 3.39
CA LEU A 40 -14.88 -2.55 3.21
C LEU A 40 -15.07 -3.39 1.95
N LEU A 41 -16.30 -3.82 1.65
CA LEU A 41 -16.59 -4.59 0.43
C LEU A 41 -16.18 -3.80 -0.82
N LEU A 42 -16.54 -2.51 -0.88
CA LEU A 42 -16.15 -1.64 -1.99
C LEU A 42 -14.64 -1.42 -2.05
N TYR A 43 -13.96 -1.18 -0.92
CA TYR A 43 -12.50 -1.05 -0.90
C TYR A 43 -11.79 -2.32 -1.39
N LYS A 44 -12.26 -3.50 -0.97
CA LYS A 44 -11.74 -4.79 -1.44
C LYS A 44 -11.94 -4.94 -2.94
N GLU A 45 -13.11 -4.61 -3.46
CA GLU A 45 -13.42 -4.70 -4.89
C GLU A 45 -12.54 -3.77 -5.75
N ILE A 46 -12.37 -2.51 -5.32
CA ILE A 46 -11.50 -1.54 -6.00
C ILE A 46 -10.06 -2.07 -6.08
N ASN A 47 -9.53 -2.58 -4.96
CA ASN A 47 -8.14 -3.05 -4.89
C ASN A 47 -7.90 -4.40 -5.58
N ARG A 48 -8.94 -5.24 -5.73
CA ARG A 48 -8.88 -6.44 -6.60
C ARG A 48 -8.80 -6.06 -8.07
N SER A 49 -9.59 -5.07 -8.47
CA SER A 49 -9.71 -4.67 -9.88
C SER A 49 -8.53 -3.82 -10.34
N ASN A 50 -8.02 -2.95 -9.47
CA ASN A 50 -6.95 -2.00 -9.78
C ASN A 50 -5.92 -1.97 -8.65
N PRO A 51 -5.18 -3.07 -8.44
CA PRO A 51 -4.11 -3.11 -7.45
C PRO A 51 -3.02 -2.10 -7.80
N GLY A 52 -2.33 -1.58 -6.78
CA GLY A 52 -1.14 -0.74 -6.96
C GLY A 52 -1.36 0.78 -6.89
N ILE A 53 -2.62 1.24 -6.80
CA ILE A 53 -2.94 2.68 -6.65
C ILE A 53 -3.04 3.02 -5.16
N SER A 54 -2.08 3.81 -4.65
CA SER A 54 -1.98 4.14 -3.22
C SER A 54 -3.25 4.77 -2.65
N LYS A 55 -3.93 5.62 -3.44
CA LYS A 55 -5.20 6.26 -3.07
C LYS A 55 -6.25 5.25 -2.59
N TYR A 56 -6.33 4.09 -3.24
CA TYR A 56 -7.31 3.06 -2.92
C TYR A 56 -6.79 2.03 -1.92
N PHE A 57 -5.48 1.78 -1.93
CA PHE A 57 -4.86 0.82 -1.04
C PHE A 57 -4.81 1.30 0.42
N ILE A 58 -4.49 2.58 0.66
CA ILE A 58 -4.32 3.11 2.02
C ILE A 58 -5.57 2.94 2.88
N PRO A 59 -6.80 3.31 2.43
CA PRO A 59 -8.02 3.09 3.22
C PRO A 59 -8.28 1.62 3.53
N LEU A 60 -8.05 0.73 2.55
CA LEU A 60 -8.17 -0.71 2.77
C LEU A 60 -7.17 -1.22 3.81
N LYS A 61 -5.89 -0.81 3.69
CA LYS A 61 -4.84 -1.16 4.65
C LYS A 61 -5.20 -0.71 6.07
N ASN A 62 -5.67 0.53 6.22
CA ASN A 62 -6.07 1.06 7.54
C ASN A 62 -7.19 0.24 8.16
N TYR A 63 -8.21 -0.12 7.37
CA TYR A 63 -9.31 -0.96 7.86
C TYR A 63 -8.82 -2.35 8.29
N LEU A 64 -8.06 -3.03 7.43
CA LEU A 64 -7.56 -4.37 7.72
C LEU A 64 -6.61 -4.39 8.91
N LYS A 65 -5.83 -3.32 9.11
CA LYS A 65 -5.02 -3.11 10.31
C LYS A 65 -5.88 -2.96 11.57
N GLN A 66 -6.89 -2.10 11.54
CA GLN A 66 -7.78 -1.86 12.70
C GLN A 66 -8.57 -3.11 13.12
N THR A 67 -8.84 -4.00 12.17
CA THR A 67 -9.55 -5.26 12.39
C THR A 67 -8.61 -6.46 12.47
N GLU A 68 -7.30 -6.22 12.61
CA GLU A 68 -6.26 -7.25 12.73
C GLU A 68 -6.37 -8.38 11.69
N SER A 69 -6.87 -8.05 10.50
CA SER A 69 -7.09 -8.97 9.39
C SER A 69 -5.80 -9.20 8.60
N TRP A 70 -4.76 -9.70 9.29
CA TRP A 70 -3.38 -9.76 8.79
C TRP A 70 -3.23 -10.57 7.51
N ASP A 71 -3.90 -11.72 7.39
CA ASP A 71 -3.86 -12.55 6.17
C ASP A 71 -4.41 -11.77 4.96
N SER A 72 -5.54 -11.10 5.14
CA SER A 72 -6.12 -10.25 4.09
C SER A 72 -5.19 -9.09 3.76
N LEU A 73 -4.61 -8.45 4.78
CA LEU A 73 -3.67 -7.34 4.58
C LEU A 73 -2.46 -7.79 3.76
N MET A 74 -1.91 -8.97 4.04
CA MET A 74 -0.79 -9.55 3.30
C MET A 74 -1.17 -9.82 1.83
N VAL A 75 -2.34 -10.41 1.58
CA VAL A 75 -2.83 -10.69 0.21
C VAL A 75 -2.98 -9.41 -0.62
N TYR A 76 -3.56 -8.36 -0.04
CA TYR A 76 -3.71 -7.08 -0.74
C TYR A 76 -2.37 -6.35 -0.90
N THR A 77 -1.46 -6.46 0.06
CA THR A 77 -0.11 -5.88 -0.04
C THR A 77 0.70 -6.56 -1.15
N GLN A 78 0.62 -7.90 -1.27
CA GLN A 78 1.22 -8.63 -2.37
C GLN A 78 0.64 -8.22 -3.73
N SER A 79 -0.69 -8.09 -3.81
CA SER A 79 -1.35 -7.64 -5.04
C SER A 79 -0.91 -6.23 -5.44
N PHE A 80 -0.84 -5.32 -4.47
CA PHE A 80 -0.33 -3.97 -4.63
C PHE A 80 1.12 -3.98 -5.13
N SER A 81 1.99 -4.81 -4.55
CA SER A 81 3.39 -4.93 -4.95
C SER A 81 3.58 -5.46 -6.36
N ASN A 82 2.85 -6.51 -6.71
CA ASN A 82 2.91 -7.12 -8.04
C ASN A 82 2.51 -6.09 -9.11
N ALA A 83 1.44 -5.32 -8.89
CA ALA A 83 0.98 -4.29 -9.82
C ALA A 83 1.98 -3.14 -10.01
N ARG A 84 2.82 -2.90 -8.99
CA ARG A 84 3.88 -1.87 -9.02
C ARG A 84 5.24 -2.42 -9.42
N ASN A 85 5.35 -3.70 -9.74
CA ASN A 85 6.60 -4.41 -10.03
C ASN A 85 7.63 -4.30 -8.89
N ASN A 86 7.17 -4.42 -7.64
CA ASN A 86 8.02 -4.38 -6.45
C ASN A 86 8.85 -3.09 -6.34
N ASP A 87 8.26 -1.94 -6.69
CA ASP A 87 8.91 -0.64 -6.56
C ASP A 87 9.13 -0.25 -5.09
N LEU A 88 9.84 0.86 -4.86
CA LEU A 88 10.13 1.34 -3.51
C LEU A 88 8.86 1.53 -2.67
N GLN A 89 7.79 2.06 -3.27
CA GLN A 89 6.54 2.27 -2.54
C GLN A 89 5.96 0.93 -2.05
N SER A 90 5.92 -0.11 -2.89
CA SER A 90 5.40 -1.39 -2.43
C SER A 90 6.29 -2.10 -1.42
N LYS A 91 7.62 -1.93 -1.50
CA LYS A 91 8.54 -2.43 -0.45
C LYS A 91 8.28 -1.74 0.89
N LEU A 92 8.01 -0.44 0.87
CA LEU A 92 7.61 0.31 2.07
C LEU A 92 6.27 -0.19 2.64
N GLU A 93 5.29 -0.51 1.79
CA GLU A 93 4.04 -1.11 2.27
C GLU A 93 4.27 -2.48 2.93
N PHE A 94 5.14 -3.33 2.38
CA PHE A 94 5.52 -4.58 3.03
C PHE A 94 6.24 -4.37 4.36
N LEU A 95 7.18 -3.43 4.41
CA LEU A 95 7.89 -3.11 5.64
C LEU A 95 6.92 -2.73 6.76
N ASP A 96 5.95 -1.86 6.47
CA ASP A 96 4.92 -1.50 7.46
C ASP A 96 4.13 -2.70 7.95
N VAL A 97 3.72 -3.59 7.05
CA VAL A 97 2.91 -4.77 7.40
C VAL A 97 3.74 -5.75 8.23
N TYR A 98 5.00 -5.99 7.89
CA TYR A 98 5.87 -6.89 8.66
C TYR A 98 6.20 -6.35 10.04
N ILE A 99 6.39 -5.03 10.20
CA ILE A 99 6.55 -4.38 11.51
C ILE A 99 5.29 -4.59 12.35
N LEU A 100 4.10 -4.34 11.78
CA LEU A 100 2.83 -4.50 12.48
C LEU A 100 2.54 -5.95 12.92
N MET A 101 3.08 -6.93 12.18
CA MET A 101 2.94 -8.35 12.49
C MET A 101 4.06 -8.88 13.40
N GLU A 102 4.99 -8.02 13.84
CA GLU A 102 6.18 -8.41 14.61
C GLU A 102 7.01 -9.52 13.94
N ALA A 103 7.01 -9.55 12.59
CA ALA A 103 7.72 -10.55 11.81
C ALA A 103 9.20 -10.17 11.64
N GLU A 104 9.98 -10.28 12.72
CA GLU A 104 11.41 -9.91 12.81
C GLU A 104 12.24 -10.52 11.67
N ASP A 105 11.98 -11.79 11.35
CA ASP A 105 12.62 -12.53 10.26
C ASP A 105 12.37 -11.95 8.86
N LYS A 106 11.42 -11.00 8.74
CA LYS A 106 11.02 -10.37 7.47
C LYS A 106 11.28 -8.87 7.45
N TRP A 107 10.91 -8.14 8.50
CA TRP A 107 11.03 -6.69 8.47
C TRP A 107 12.49 -6.23 8.61
N GLU A 108 13.31 -6.89 9.43
CA GLU A 108 14.73 -6.54 9.61
C GLU A 108 15.56 -6.65 8.32
N PRO A 109 15.56 -7.78 7.60
CA PRO A 109 16.31 -7.88 6.35
C PRO A 109 15.78 -6.90 5.30
N LEU A 110 14.46 -6.71 5.20
CA LEU A 110 13.86 -5.77 4.26
C LEU A 110 14.25 -4.32 4.58
N ALA A 111 14.22 -3.91 5.85
CA ALA A 111 14.65 -2.58 6.28
C ALA A 111 16.13 -2.36 5.98
N THR A 112 16.97 -3.35 6.28
CA THR A 112 18.41 -3.33 6.00
C THR A 112 18.69 -3.15 4.52
N ASP A 113 18.08 -3.98 3.68
CA ASP A 113 18.21 -3.90 2.21
C ASP A 113 17.78 -2.53 1.68
N LEU A 114 16.70 -1.97 2.23
CA LEU A 114 16.20 -0.65 1.83
C LEU A 114 17.14 0.49 2.25
N VAL A 115 17.70 0.46 3.46
CA VAL A 115 18.63 1.50 3.95
C VAL A 115 19.97 1.44 3.20
N LEU A 116 20.44 0.24 2.85
CA LEU A 116 21.70 0.04 2.13
C LEU A 116 21.58 0.27 0.62
N ASP A 117 20.38 0.44 0.08
CA ASP A 117 20.17 0.74 -1.33
C ASP A 117 20.70 2.15 -1.67
N LEU A 118 21.93 2.22 -2.18
CA LEU A 118 22.59 3.46 -2.56
C LEU A 118 21.88 4.23 -3.69
N SER A 119 20.86 3.63 -4.32
CA SER A 119 20.06 4.28 -5.35
C SER A 119 18.89 5.11 -4.80
N ILE A 120 18.55 4.98 -3.51
CA ILE A 120 17.49 5.77 -2.89
C ILE A 120 18.04 7.05 -2.24
N GLY A 121 17.27 8.13 -2.30
CA GLY A 121 17.69 9.43 -1.77
C GLY A 121 17.61 9.51 -0.24
N GLU A 122 18.32 10.47 0.36
CA GLU A 122 18.34 10.70 1.81
C GLU A 122 16.94 10.81 2.44
N ASN A 123 16.02 11.49 1.77
CA ASN A 123 14.62 11.62 2.23
C ASN A 123 13.91 10.25 2.34
N SER A 124 14.22 9.31 1.43
CA SER A 124 13.67 7.95 1.47
C SER A 124 14.25 7.17 2.65
N ILE A 125 15.56 7.28 2.90
CA ILE A 125 16.23 6.67 4.06
C ILE A 125 15.61 7.20 5.35
N LYS A 126 15.43 8.52 5.47
CA LYS A 126 14.78 9.14 6.64
C LYS A 126 13.37 8.59 6.88
N ASN A 127 12.58 8.39 5.83
CA ASN A 127 11.23 7.82 5.94
C ASN A 127 11.27 6.37 6.45
N ILE A 128 12.23 5.57 5.96
CA ILE A 128 12.42 4.18 6.45
C ILE A 128 12.76 4.19 7.93
N LEU A 129 13.74 4.99 8.36
CA LEU A 129 14.15 5.08 9.77
C LEU A 129 13.01 5.54 10.68
N GLN A 130 12.16 6.48 10.24
CA GLN A 130 10.98 6.93 10.99
C GLN A 130 9.92 5.85 11.23
N ARG A 131 9.93 4.76 10.46
CA ARG A 131 9.00 3.63 10.66
C ARG A 131 9.52 2.62 11.69
N LEU A 132 10.82 2.67 12.00
CA LEU A 132 11.50 1.74 12.89
C LEU A 132 11.61 2.26 14.34
N VAL A 133 11.30 3.54 14.58
CA VAL A 133 11.37 4.23 15.88
C VAL A 133 9.96 4.56 16.35
#